data_AF-A0A3D4PH40-F1
#
_entry.id   AF-A0A3D4PH40-F1
#
_cell.length_a   1.000
_cell.length_b   1.000
_cell.length_c   1.000
_cell.angle_alpha   90.00
_cell.angle_beta   90.00
_cell.angle_gamma   90.00
#
_symmetry.space_group_name_H-M   'P 1'
#
loop_
_entity.id
_entity.type
_entity.pdbx_description
1 polymer ?
#
loop_
_entity_poly.entity_id
_entity_poly.type
_entity_poly.pdbx_seq_one_letter_code
_entity_poly.pdbx_strand_id
1 'polypeptide(L)'
;MKFTKMHGAGNDYVYVNLFEETLPTEAPALARAVSDRHKGIGGDGLVLIEPVENADARMRMFNLDGSEAEMCGNAIRCVAKYLYDHGIARKDKLQIQSGAGLLHLELFPENGTVDRVRVNMGEPILESAKIPTLLTGDPPVNATLTVGGIELQVTGVSMGNPHC
;
A
#
# COMPACT_ATOMS: atom_id res chain seq x y z
N MET A 1 1.57 -13.46 18.23
CA MET A 1 1.67 -12.63 17.02
C MET A 1 3.05 -12.00 16.94
N LYS A 2 3.96 -12.62 16.20
CA LYS A 2 5.18 -11.94 15.77
C LYS A 2 4.84 -10.92 14.69
N PHE A 3 5.67 -9.89 14.56
CA PHE A 3 5.53 -8.87 13.53
C PHE A 3 6.90 -8.42 13.06
N THR A 4 6.93 -7.79 11.89
CA THR A 4 8.10 -7.06 11.39
C THR A 4 7.70 -5.63 11.10
N LYS A 5 8.49 -4.66 11.55
CA LYS A 5 8.27 -3.26 11.20
C LYS A 5 9.17 -2.89 10.02
N MET A 6 8.59 -2.37 8.95
CA MET A 6 9.32 -1.99 7.74
C MET A 6 8.84 -0.62 7.26
N HIS A 7 9.69 0.10 6.53
CA HIS A 7 9.31 1.33 5.86
C HIS A 7 9.73 1.34 4.40
N GLY A 8 8.94 2.02 3.57
CA GLY A 8 9.30 2.35 2.20
C GLY A 8 9.27 3.87 2.04
N ALA A 9 10.43 4.49 1.79
CA ALA A 9 10.55 5.95 1.66
C ALA A 9 9.94 6.75 2.84
N GLY A 10 10.11 6.26 4.07
CA GLY A 10 9.63 6.90 5.31
C GLY A 10 8.23 6.49 5.75
N ASN A 11 7.41 5.90 4.87
CA ASN A 11 6.08 5.40 5.22
C ASN A 11 6.20 4.00 5.87
N ASP A 12 5.87 3.90 7.15
CA ASP A 12 6.16 2.75 8.02
C ASP A 12 4.91 1.97 8.45
N TYR A 13 4.96 0.64 8.34
CA TYR A 13 3.84 -0.23 8.76
C TYR A 13 4.33 -1.36 9.65
N VAL A 14 3.40 -1.89 10.46
CA VAL A 14 3.55 -3.17 11.15
C VAL A 14 3.09 -4.28 10.21
N TYR A 15 3.96 -5.23 9.88
CA TYR A 15 3.67 -6.36 8.99
C TYR A 15 3.47 -7.64 9.80
N VAL A 16 2.40 -8.38 9.48
CA VAL A 16 2.09 -9.67 10.11
C VAL A 16 1.95 -10.75 9.04
N ASN A 17 2.67 -11.85 9.23
CA ASN A 17 2.69 -13.00 8.34
C ASN A 17 1.59 -14.01 8.70
N LEU A 18 0.47 -14.00 7.98
CA LEU A 18 -0.66 -14.89 8.22
C LEU A 18 -0.50 -16.29 7.62
N PHE A 19 0.66 -16.60 7.05
CA PHE A 19 1.06 -17.98 6.79
C PHE A 19 1.37 -18.74 8.09
N GLU A 20 1.77 -18.03 9.16
CA GLU A 20 2.22 -18.62 10.43
C GLU A 20 1.45 -18.08 11.64
N GLU A 21 1.04 -16.82 11.60
CA GLU A 21 0.42 -16.14 12.72
C GLU A 21 -1.11 -16.12 12.59
N THR A 22 -1.79 -16.16 13.73
CA THR A 22 -3.23 -15.88 13.84
C THR A 22 -3.43 -14.54 14.55
N LEU A 23 -4.37 -13.74 14.04
CA LEU A 23 -4.66 -12.43 14.64
C LEU A 23 -5.34 -12.60 16.01
N PRO A 24 -4.94 -11.82 17.03
CA PRO A 24 -5.57 -11.86 18.35
C PRO A 24 -6.94 -11.17 18.40
N THR A 25 -7.27 -10.37 17.39
CA THR A 25 -8.52 -9.62 17.26
C THR A 25 -8.73 -9.23 15.78
N GLU A 26 -9.87 -8.62 15.48
CA GLU A 26 -10.19 -8.14 14.14
C GLU A 26 -9.17 -7.12 13.63
N ALA A 27 -8.85 -7.21 12.33
CA ALA A 27 -7.78 -6.42 11.73
C ALA A 27 -7.93 -4.89 11.92
N PRO A 28 -9.13 -4.28 11.81
CA PRO A 28 -9.30 -2.85 12.09
C PRO A 28 -8.97 -2.46 13.55
N ALA A 29 -9.37 -3.29 14.51
CA ALA A 29 -9.09 -3.04 15.92
C ALA A 29 -7.60 -3.21 16.23
N LEU A 30 -6.98 -4.24 15.63
CA LEU A 30 -5.55 -4.46 15.73
C LEU A 30 -4.76 -3.31 15.11
N ALA A 31 -5.15 -2.84 13.93
CA ALA A 31 -4.50 -1.73 13.23
C ALA A 31 -4.43 -0.48 14.10
N ARG A 32 -5.55 -0.08 14.71
CA ARG A 32 -5.57 1.04 15.67
C ARG A 32 -4.63 0.83 16.85
N ALA A 33 -4.67 -0.37 17.45
CA ALA A 33 -3.89 -0.69 18.63
C ALA A 33 -2.37 -0.70 18.36
N VAL A 34 -1.93 -1.29 17.26
CA VAL A 34 -0.49 -1.40 16.94
C VAL A 34 0.09 -0.10 16.38
N SER A 35 -0.72 0.71 15.70
CA SER A 35 -0.26 1.93 15.03
C SER A 35 -0.16 3.13 15.97
N ASP A 36 -0.77 3.08 17.16
CA ASP A 36 -0.61 4.12 18.18
C ASP A 36 0.89 4.28 18.53
N ARG A 37 1.44 5.47 18.30
CA ARG A 37 2.87 5.77 18.49
C ARG A 37 3.28 5.88 19.97
N HIS A 38 2.33 6.02 20.90
CA HIS A 38 2.60 6.16 22.34
C HIS A 38 2.32 4.87 23.11
N LYS A 39 1.28 4.13 22.71
CA LYS A 39 0.77 2.95 23.43
C LYS A 39 0.95 1.65 22.65
N GLY A 40 1.25 1.73 21.36
CA GLY A 40 1.49 0.60 20.47
C GLY A 40 2.95 0.53 20.01
N ILE A 41 3.14 -0.09 18.85
CA ILE A 41 4.44 -0.16 18.15
C ILE A 41 4.73 1.17 17.43
N GLY A 42 3.66 1.86 17.03
CA GLY A 42 3.71 3.05 16.19
C GLY A 42 3.90 2.71 14.71
N GLY A 43 3.20 3.43 13.85
CA GLY A 43 3.33 3.34 12.39
C GLY A 43 2.16 4.01 11.71
N ASP A 44 2.17 4.02 10.39
CA ASP A 44 1.09 4.56 9.55
C ASP A 44 -0.07 3.55 9.38
N GLY A 45 0.12 2.31 9.86
CA GLY A 45 -0.91 1.28 9.83
C GLY A 45 -0.41 -0.15 10.08
N LEU A 46 -1.26 -1.10 9.68
CA LEU A 46 -1.02 -2.54 9.71
C LEU A 46 -1.10 -3.12 8.30
N VAL A 47 -0.17 -4.00 7.96
CA VAL A 47 -0.17 -4.78 6.72
C VAL A 47 -0.22 -6.27 7.07
N LEU A 48 -1.19 -6.97 6.49
CA LEU A 48 -1.33 -8.41 6.60
C LEU A 48 -0.85 -9.07 5.32
N ILE A 49 -0.02 -10.09 5.45
CA ILE A 49 0.49 -10.91 4.35
C ILE A 49 -0.19 -12.27 4.45
N GLU A 50 -1.12 -12.54 3.54
CA GLU A 50 -2.04 -13.68 3.58
C GLU A 50 -1.72 -14.70 2.47
N PRO A 51 -1.93 -16.01 2.71
CA PRO A 51 -1.92 -17.01 1.64
C PRO A 51 -3.10 -16.81 0.69
N VAL A 52 -2.90 -17.15 -0.58
CA VAL A 52 -3.94 -17.10 -1.63
C VAL A 52 -3.61 -18.10 -2.74
N GLU A 53 -4.62 -18.59 -3.47
CA GLU A 53 -4.42 -19.68 -4.45
C GLU A 53 -3.71 -19.25 -5.74
N ASN A 54 -4.01 -18.05 -6.26
CA ASN A 54 -3.61 -17.63 -7.62
C ASN A 54 -2.54 -16.52 -7.66
N ALA A 55 -1.81 -16.33 -6.56
CA ALA A 55 -0.75 -15.34 -6.44
C ALA A 55 0.24 -15.78 -5.34
N ASP A 56 1.37 -15.10 -5.21
CA ASP A 56 2.38 -15.43 -4.19
C ASP A 56 1.95 -15.09 -2.78
N ALA A 57 1.14 -14.04 -2.64
CA ALA A 57 0.47 -13.64 -1.42
C ALA A 57 -0.68 -12.68 -1.74
N ARG A 58 -1.54 -12.47 -0.75
CA ARG A 58 -2.45 -11.34 -0.70
C ARG A 58 -1.97 -10.33 0.35
N MET A 59 -1.98 -9.06 -0.02
CA MET A 59 -1.75 -7.94 0.88
C MET A 59 -3.09 -7.32 1.27
N ARG A 60 -3.31 -7.16 2.58
CA ARG A 60 -4.37 -6.29 3.11
C ARG A 60 -3.75 -5.19 3.95
N MET A 61 -4.12 -3.95 3.69
CA MET A 61 -3.54 -2.78 4.33
C MET A 61 -4.61 -2.02 5.10
N PHE A 62 -4.34 -1.74 6.37
CA PHE A 62 -5.21 -0.95 7.24
C PHE A 62 -4.48 0.31 7.65
N ASN A 63 -5.14 1.45 7.51
CA ASN A 63 -4.66 2.72 8.04
C ASN A 63 -4.67 2.70 9.58
N LEU A 64 -4.00 3.68 10.19
CA LEU A 64 -3.95 3.86 11.64
C LEU A 64 -5.33 4.03 12.31
N ASP A 65 -6.36 4.45 11.57
CA ASP A 65 -7.74 4.56 12.06
C ASP A 65 -8.52 3.23 11.96
N GLY A 66 -7.92 2.22 11.33
CA GLY A 66 -8.47 0.89 11.07
C GLY A 66 -9.29 0.78 9.78
N SER A 67 -9.38 1.82 8.96
CA SER A 67 -9.94 1.72 7.61
C SER A 67 -9.04 0.87 6.71
N GLU A 68 -9.63 0.00 5.89
CA GLU A 68 -8.90 -0.81 4.91
C GLU A 68 -8.70 0.02 3.63
N ALA A 69 -7.45 0.11 3.15
CA ALA A 69 -7.13 0.78 1.90
C ALA A 69 -6.86 -0.24 0.80
N GLU A 70 -7.18 0.12 -0.44
CA GLU A 70 -7.06 -0.79 -1.58
C GLU A 70 -5.61 -1.08 -1.95
N MET A 71 -4.73 -0.07 -1.90
CA MET A 71 -3.34 -0.19 -2.31
C MET A 71 -2.46 0.91 -1.71
N CYS A 72 -1.21 0.57 -1.43
CA CYS A 72 -0.14 1.52 -1.12
C CYS A 72 1.16 1.02 -1.75
N GLY A 73 1.71 1.81 -2.68
CA GLY A 73 2.93 1.46 -3.41
C GLY A 73 4.15 1.27 -2.50
N ASN A 74 4.19 1.93 -1.34
CA ASN A 74 5.27 1.75 -0.36
C ASN A 74 5.14 0.43 0.38
N ALA A 75 3.93 0.11 0.85
CA ALA A 75 3.66 -1.11 1.61
C ALA A 75 3.97 -2.37 0.78
N ILE A 76 3.56 -2.40 -0.49
CA ILE A 76 3.72 -3.59 -1.32
C ILE A 76 5.19 -3.90 -1.66
N ARG A 77 6.06 -2.89 -1.73
CA ARG A 77 7.52 -3.12 -1.84
C ARG A 77 8.07 -3.85 -0.62
N CYS A 78 7.60 -3.50 0.57
CA CYS A 78 7.98 -4.19 1.79
C CYS A 78 7.41 -5.61 1.84
N VAL A 79 6.17 -5.84 1.38
CA VAL A 79 5.61 -7.20 1.27
C VAL A 79 6.46 -8.07 0.34
N ALA A 80 6.82 -7.58 -0.84
CA ALA A 80 7.67 -8.32 -1.78
C ALA A 80 9.04 -8.68 -1.16
N LYS A 81 9.69 -7.71 -0.51
CA LYS A 81 10.92 -7.96 0.25
C LYS A 81 10.71 -9.01 1.34
N TYR A 82 9.63 -8.90 2.12
CA TYR A 82 9.33 -9.82 3.20
C TYR A 82 9.21 -11.26 2.69
N LEU A 83 8.43 -11.48 1.63
CA LEU A 83 8.21 -12.79 1.04
C LEU A 83 9.51 -13.43 0.55
N TYR A 84 10.39 -12.66 -0.09
CA TYR A 84 11.67 -13.16 -0.58
C TYR A 84 12.64 -13.46 0.57
N ASP A 85 12.83 -12.50 1.48
CA ASP A 85 13.83 -12.59 2.56
C ASP A 85 13.49 -13.70 3.57
N HIS A 86 12.20 -13.98 3.78
CA HIS A 86 11.74 -15.07 4.65
C HIS A 86 11.58 -16.41 3.91
N GLY A 87 11.94 -16.48 2.63
CA GLY A 87 11.90 -17.72 1.85
C GLY A 87 10.49 -18.21 1.49
N ILE A 88 9.46 -17.39 1.68
CA ILE A 88 8.07 -17.70 1.32
C ILE A 88 7.92 -17.75 -0.20
N ALA A 89 8.51 -16.78 -0.91
CA ALA A 89 8.53 -16.74 -2.37
C ALA A 89 9.89 -16.23 -2.88
N ARG A 90 10.82 -17.16 -3.13
CA ARG A 90 12.20 -16.85 -3.52
C ARG A 90 12.36 -16.78 -5.04
N LYS A 91 11.82 -15.73 -5.65
CA LYS A 91 11.89 -15.47 -7.09
C LYS A 91 11.99 -13.96 -7.38
N ASP A 92 12.55 -13.62 -8.54
CA ASP A 92 12.80 -12.22 -8.93
C ASP A 92 11.54 -11.50 -9.45
N LYS A 93 10.45 -12.23 -9.69
CA LYS A 93 9.16 -11.66 -10.10
C LYS A 93 8.04 -12.22 -9.24
N LEU A 94 7.33 -11.35 -8.54
CA LEU A 94 6.19 -11.72 -7.69
C LEU A 94 4.88 -11.20 -8.29
N GLN A 95 3.81 -11.94 -8.01
CA GLN A 95 2.43 -11.53 -8.21
C GLN A 95 1.78 -11.44 -6.83
N ILE A 96 1.29 -10.26 -6.45
CA ILE A 96 0.67 -10.02 -5.14
C ILE A 96 -0.73 -9.46 -5.35
N GLN A 97 -1.73 -10.10 -4.75
CA GLN A 97 -3.10 -9.60 -4.78
C GLN A 97 -3.27 -8.46 -3.75
N SER A 98 -3.98 -7.41 -4.12
CA SER A 98 -4.35 -6.28 -3.26
C SER A 98 -5.82 -5.92 -3.43
N GLY A 99 -6.32 -4.92 -2.70
CA GLY A 99 -7.66 -4.37 -2.92
C GLY A 99 -7.82 -3.75 -4.30
N ALA A 100 -6.73 -3.25 -4.92
CA ALA A 100 -6.72 -2.73 -6.29
C ALA A 100 -6.55 -3.82 -7.37
N GLY A 101 -6.54 -5.11 -6.99
CA GLY A 101 -6.34 -6.24 -7.91
C GLY A 101 -4.93 -6.84 -7.85
N LEU A 102 -4.58 -7.61 -8.89
CA LEU A 102 -3.31 -8.33 -8.98
C LEU A 102 -2.18 -7.40 -9.46
N LEU A 103 -1.12 -7.29 -8.68
CA LEU A 103 0.04 -6.45 -8.97
C LEU A 103 1.25 -7.30 -9.32
N HIS A 104 2.02 -6.84 -10.31
CA HIS A 104 3.25 -7.47 -10.75
C HIS A 104 4.46 -6.69 -10.25
N LEU A 105 5.36 -7.40 -9.57
CA LEU A 105 6.54 -6.83 -8.94
C LEU A 105 7.79 -7.51 -9.46
N GLU A 106 8.84 -6.72 -9.64
CA GLU A 106 10.18 -7.18 -9.97
C GLU A 106 11.12 -6.84 -8.82
N LEU A 107 11.82 -7.84 -8.32
CA LEU A 107 12.70 -7.76 -7.16
C LEU A 107 14.14 -7.72 -7.67
N PHE A 108 14.99 -6.99 -6.96
CA PHE A 108 16.42 -6.88 -7.23
C PHE A 108 17.19 -7.34 -5.98
N PRO A 109 17.43 -8.65 -5.83
CA PRO A 109 18.17 -9.19 -4.70
C PRO A 109 19.66 -8.87 -4.79
N GLU A 110 20.25 -8.59 -3.63
CA GLU A 110 21.69 -8.40 -3.44
C GLU A 110 22.10 -9.09 -2.13
N ASN A 111 23.18 -9.88 -2.19
CA ASN A 111 23.71 -10.63 -1.03
C ASN A 111 22.66 -11.51 -0.30
N GLY A 112 21.72 -12.09 -1.06
CA GLY A 112 20.71 -13.01 -0.52
C GLY A 112 19.47 -12.35 0.08
N THR A 113 19.35 -11.02 0.02
CA THR A 113 18.17 -10.25 0.45
C THR A 113 17.74 -9.25 -0.62
N VAL A 114 16.51 -8.77 -0.59
CA VAL A 114 16.02 -7.77 -1.56
C VAL A 114 16.50 -6.37 -1.21
N ASP A 115 17.21 -5.71 -2.13
CA ASP A 115 17.61 -4.29 -2.02
C ASP A 115 16.51 -3.36 -2.57
N ARG A 116 16.03 -3.64 -3.79
CA ARG A 116 15.04 -2.82 -4.48
C ARG A 116 13.88 -3.65 -5.03
N VAL A 117 12.73 -2.98 -5.15
CA VAL A 117 11.51 -3.55 -5.75
C VAL A 117 10.93 -2.53 -6.72
N ARG A 118 10.69 -2.96 -7.95
CA ARG A 118 9.92 -2.23 -8.96
C ARG A 118 8.49 -2.76 -8.95
N VAL A 119 7.53 -1.83 -8.90
CA VAL A 119 6.10 -2.13 -8.88
C VAL A 119 5.49 -1.57 -10.15
N ASN A 120 4.74 -2.38 -10.87
CA ASN A 120 3.87 -1.87 -11.91
C ASN A 120 2.61 -1.27 -11.25
N MET A 121 2.49 0.06 -11.27
CA MET A 121 1.39 0.81 -10.66
C MET A 121 0.16 0.92 -11.57
N GLY A 122 0.21 0.37 -12.78
CA GLY A 122 -0.83 0.53 -13.80
C GLY A 122 -0.80 1.90 -14.48
N GLU A 123 -1.84 2.15 -15.27
CA GLU A 123 -2.03 3.43 -15.96
C GLU A 123 -2.77 4.43 -15.06
N PRO A 124 -2.47 5.73 -15.19
CA PRO A 124 -3.22 6.75 -14.48
C PRO A 124 -4.65 6.85 -15.01
N ILE A 125 -5.58 7.08 -14.09
CA ILE A 125 -6.97 7.44 -14.39
C ILE A 125 -7.02 8.95 -14.51
N LEU A 126 -7.32 9.43 -15.73
CA LEU A 126 -7.34 10.85 -16.09
C LEU A 126 -8.76 11.40 -16.30
N GLU A 127 -9.75 10.52 -16.46
CA GLU A 127 -11.15 10.89 -16.63
C GLU A 127 -11.70 11.50 -15.35
N SER A 128 -12.18 12.74 -15.39
CA SER A 128 -12.64 13.48 -14.20
C SER A 128 -13.70 12.72 -13.39
N ALA A 129 -14.63 12.04 -14.09
CA ALA A 129 -15.68 11.24 -13.46
C ALA A 129 -15.17 10.02 -12.68
N LYS A 130 -13.96 9.54 -13.00
CA LYS A 130 -13.31 8.40 -12.33
C LYS A 130 -12.27 8.83 -11.28
N ILE A 131 -11.95 10.12 -11.17
CA ILE A 131 -11.05 10.71 -10.14
C ILE A 131 -11.83 11.18 -8.89
N PRO A 132 -13.11 10.81 -8.74
CA PRO A 132 -14.14 11.59 -8.02
C PRO A 132 -13.84 13.08 -7.71
N THR A 133 -13.79 13.93 -8.74
CA THR A 133 -13.54 15.38 -8.56
C THR A 133 -14.63 16.26 -9.19
N LEU A 134 -14.78 17.48 -8.65
CA LEU A 134 -15.63 18.55 -9.20
C LEU A 134 -14.82 19.60 -9.99
N LEU A 135 -13.51 19.38 -10.17
CA LEU A 135 -12.67 20.26 -10.99
C LEU A 135 -13.18 20.33 -12.44
N THR A 136 -12.95 21.47 -13.07
CA THR A 136 -13.32 21.66 -14.48
C THR A 136 -12.29 20.99 -15.41
N GLY A 137 -12.73 20.53 -16.57
CA GLY A 137 -11.90 19.84 -17.57
C GLY A 137 -12.05 18.31 -17.54
N ASP A 138 -11.65 17.66 -18.63
CA ASP A 138 -11.55 16.20 -18.77
C ASP A 138 -10.46 15.85 -19.81
N PRO A 139 -9.20 15.63 -19.37
CA PRO A 139 -8.74 15.57 -17.98
C PRO A 139 -8.68 16.95 -17.29
N PRO A 140 -8.76 17.00 -15.95
CA PRO A 140 -8.75 18.24 -15.19
C PRO A 140 -7.29 18.73 -14.99
N VAL A 141 -6.68 19.26 -16.06
CA VAL A 141 -5.29 19.74 -16.08
C VAL A 141 -5.23 21.27 -15.99
N ASN A 142 -4.41 21.79 -15.06
CA ASN A 142 -4.37 23.23 -14.73
C ASN A 142 -5.77 23.80 -14.52
N ALA A 143 -6.58 23.08 -13.74
CA ALA A 143 -7.89 23.56 -13.32
C ALA A 143 -7.73 24.56 -12.18
N THR A 144 -8.49 25.65 -12.20
CA THR A 144 -8.51 26.61 -11.10
C THR A 144 -9.27 26.04 -9.90
N LEU A 145 -8.61 25.99 -8.73
CA LEU A 145 -9.22 25.63 -7.46
C LEU A 145 -9.02 26.78 -6.46
N THR A 146 -10.11 27.26 -5.86
CA THR A 146 -10.04 28.29 -4.81
C THR A 146 -10.01 27.65 -3.44
N VAL A 147 -8.91 27.84 -2.70
CA VAL A 147 -8.74 27.33 -1.31
C VAL A 147 -8.45 28.51 -0.39
N GLY A 148 -9.34 28.77 0.57
CA GLY A 148 -9.17 29.89 1.50
C GLY A 148 -9.09 31.26 0.83
N GLY A 149 -9.71 31.43 -0.34
CA GLY A 149 -9.67 32.67 -1.12
C GLY A 149 -8.45 32.83 -2.04
N ILE A 150 -7.55 31.84 -2.07
CA ILE A 150 -6.39 31.81 -2.97
C ILE A 150 -6.73 30.95 -4.18
N GLU A 151 -6.50 31.46 -5.39
CA GLU A 151 -6.60 30.68 -6.62
C GLU A 151 -5.32 29.87 -6.85
N LEU A 152 -5.49 28.56 -7.02
CA LEU A 152 -4.42 27.62 -7.34
C LEU A 152 -4.69 26.98 -8.70
N GLN A 153 -3.61 26.62 -9.40
CA GLN A 153 -3.67 25.78 -10.60
C GLN A 153 -3.30 24.36 -10.19
N VAL A 154 -4.26 23.44 -10.32
CA VAL A 154 -4.11 22.04 -9.89
C VAL A 154 -4.35 21.06 -11.04
N THR A 155 -3.88 19.83 -10.90
CA THR A 155 -4.14 18.76 -11.86
C THR A 155 -4.66 17.54 -11.14
N GLY A 156 -5.90 17.14 -11.45
CA GLY A 156 -6.48 15.92 -10.89
C GLY A 156 -5.95 14.68 -11.60
N VAL A 157 -5.55 13.67 -10.84
CA VAL A 157 -5.18 12.35 -11.35
C VAL A 157 -5.54 11.29 -10.31
N SER A 158 -5.85 10.07 -10.74
CA SER A 158 -6.02 8.93 -9.84
C SER A 158 -5.09 7.78 -10.23
N MET A 159 -4.51 7.11 -9.23
CA MET A 159 -3.77 5.86 -9.39
C MET A 159 -4.52 4.69 -8.71
N GLY A 160 -5.86 4.79 -8.65
CA GLY A 160 -6.76 3.98 -7.82
C GLY A 160 -7.36 4.77 -6.66
N ASN A 161 -6.63 5.78 -6.16
CA ASN A 161 -7.10 6.78 -5.20
C ASN A 161 -6.89 8.21 -5.77
N PRO A 162 -7.68 9.21 -5.34
CA PRO A 162 -7.63 10.57 -5.92
C PRO A 162 -6.41 11.39 -5.44
N HIS A 163 -5.78 12.12 -6.36
CA HIS A 163 -4.70 13.09 -6.14
C HIS A 163 -5.04 14.43 -6.80
N CYS A 164 -4.55 15.53 -6.22
CA CYS A 164 -4.80 16.92 -6.66
C CYS A 164 -3.50 17.73 -6.57
#